data_AF-A0A1V4W2K2-F1
#
_entry.id   AF-A0A1V4W2K2-F1
#
_cell.length_a   1.000
_cell.length_b   1.000
_cell.length_c   1.000
_cell.angle_alpha   90.00
_cell.angle_beta   90.00
_cell.angle_gamma   90.00
#
_symmetry.space_group_name_H-M   'P 1'
#
loop_
_entity.id
_entity.type
_entity.pdbx_description
1 polymer ?
#
loop_
_entity_poly.entity_id
_entity_poly.type
_entity_poly.pdbx_seq_one_letter_code
_entity_poly.pdbx_strand_id
1 'polypeptide(L)'
;MVVEKDETESGLRAVLNYGHTVGHAVEALSGYGKYTHGEAVGIGMVSAARLAVALGLLNISDLSRIEALIRRAGLALELPDCLAPKDLIHSFHHDKKTAGGRLTFILPLRIGQVSINNNLSDDMIEQFFKHNFHNN
;
A
#
# COMPACT_ATOMS: atom_id res chain seq x y z
N MET A 1 17.65 -7.11 -1.82
CA MET A 1 18.09 -7.49 -3.18
C MET A 1 16.85 -7.59 -4.04
N VAL A 2 16.67 -6.67 -4.97
CA VAL A 2 15.61 -6.77 -5.99
C VAL A 2 16.34 -6.71 -7.33
N VAL A 3 16.40 -7.87 -7.97
CA VAL A 3 17.16 -8.11 -9.19
C VAL A 3 16.36 -7.62 -10.38
N GLU A 4 17.09 -6.93 -11.25
CA GLU A 4 16.69 -6.34 -12.52
C GLU A 4 16.02 -7.34 -13.47
N LYS A 5 15.10 -6.79 -14.29
CA LYS A 5 14.49 -7.36 -15.51
C LYS A 5 13.48 -8.51 -15.30
N ASP A 6 12.21 -8.25 -15.59
CA ASP A 6 11.51 -8.95 -16.68
C ASP A 6 10.12 -8.34 -16.96
N GLU A 7 9.89 -7.93 -18.20
CA GLU A 7 8.67 -7.23 -18.67
C GLU A 7 7.52 -8.21 -19.02
N THR A 8 7.72 -9.52 -18.88
CA THR A 8 6.74 -10.55 -19.31
C THR A 8 6.08 -11.32 -18.15
N GLU A 9 6.60 -11.22 -16.92
CA GLU A 9 6.07 -11.88 -15.70
C GLU A 9 5.26 -10.92 -14.79
N SER A 10 4.92 -9.73 -15.30
CA SER A 10 4.41 -8.57 -14.56
C SER A 10 3.22 -8.84 -13.62
N GLY A 11 2.39 -9.86 -13.89
CA GLY A 11 1.24 -10.20 -13.03
C GLY A 11 1.61 -10.96 -11.75
N LEU A 12 2.49 -11.97 -11.84
CA LEU A 12 2.76 -12.87 -10.71
C LEU A 12 3.66 -12.21 -9.66
N ARG A 13 4.66 -11.45 -10.11
CA ARG A 13 5.59 -10.76 -9.20
C ARG A 13 5.02 -9.47 -8.64
N ALA A 14 4.09 -8.81 -9.34
CA ALA A 14 3.38 -7.66 -8.79
C ALA A 14 2.60 -8.02 -7.52
N VAL A 15 2.03 -9.24 -7.44
CA VAL A 15 1.36 -9.74 -6.23
C VAL A 15 2.31 -9.74 -5.03
N LEU A 16 3.60 -10.01 -5.23
CA LEU A 16 4.58 -10.01 -4.13
C LEU A 16 4.83 -8.61 -3.57
N ASN A 17 4.74 -7.58 -4.42
CA ASN A 17 4.91 -6.18 -4.02
C ASN A 17 3.62 -5.54 -3.51
N TYR A 18 2.52 -6.31 -3.41
CA TYR A 18 1.27 -5.82 -2.84
C TYR A 18 1.48 -5.41 -1.37
N GLY A 19 1.08 -4.19 -1.04
CA GLY A 19 1.24 -3.61 0.30
C GLY A 19 2.66 -3.12 0.64
N HIS A 20 3.69 -3.41 -0.14
CA HIS A 20 5.07 -3.06 0.20
C HIS A 20 5.37 -1.56 0.09
N THR A 21 4.75 -0.85 -0.87
CA THR A 21 4.92 0.62 -1.00
C THR A 21 4.53 1.35 0.29
N VAL A 22 3.39 0.97 0.87
CA VAL A 22 2.92 1.55 2.13
C VAL A 22 3.65 0.93 3.33
N GLY A 23 3.92 -0.38 3.30
CA GLY A 23 4.65 -1.06 4.36
C GLY A 23 6.04 -0.47 4.61
N HIS A 24 6.84 -0.26 3.56
CA HIS A 24 8.14 0.37 3.70
C HIS A 24 8.05 1.81 4.22
N ALA A 25 7.03 2.56 3.82
CA ALA A 25 6.81 3.90 4.37
C ALA A 25 6.47 3.83 5.87
N VAL A 26 5.63 2.90 6.29
CA VAL A 26 5.32 2.66 7.70
C VAL A 26 6.58 2.26 8.48
N GLU A 27 7.39 1.34 7.98
CA GLU A 27 8.66 0.94 8.61
C GLU A 27 9.64 2.12 8.75
N ALA A 28 9.82 2.88 7.67
CA ALA A 28 10.77 3.99 7.63
C ALA A 28 10.36 5.13 8.56
N LEU A 29 9.06 5.44 8.63
CA LEU A 29 8.55 6.60 9.37
C LEU A 29 8.20 6.28 10.83
N SER A 30 7.84 5.04 11.15
CA SER A 30 7.50 4.64 12.53
C SER A 30 8.72 4.43 13.43
N GLY A 31 9.93 4.46 12.85
CA GLY A 31 11.19 4.22 13.54
C GLY A 31 11.60 2.75 13.54
N TYR A 32 12.91 2.51 13.37
CA TYR A 32 13.50 1.17 13.34
C TYR A 32 13.10 0.34 14.56
N GLY A 33 12.44 -0.80 14.33
CA GLY A 33 12.10 -1.78 15.37
C GLY A 33 10.76 -1.56 16.10
N LYS A 34 9.96 -0.55 15.74
CA LYS A 34 8.62 -0.34 16.33
C LYS A 34 7.56 -1.28 15.74
N TYR A 35 7.64 -1.53 14.45
CA TYR A 35 6.79 -2.50 13.74
C TYR A 35 7.68 -3.56 13.09
N THR A 36 7.22 -4.80 13.12
CA THR A 36 7.81 -5.87 12.31
C THR A 36 7.47 -5.66 10.84
N HIS A 37 8.30 -6.22 9.95
CA HIS A 37 8.04 -6.16 8.51
C HIS A 37 6.66 -6.70 8.14
N GLY A 38 6.21 -7.79 8.78
CA GLY A 38 4.89 -8.37 8.56
C GLY A 38 3.74 -7.44 8.96
N GLU A 39 3.87 -6.70 10.06
CA GLU A 39 2.86 -5.72 10.50
C GLU A 39 2.77 -4.56 9.52
N ALA A 40 3.92 -4.03 9.09
CA ALA A 40 3.94 -2.93 8.14
C ALA A 40 3.36 -3.33 6.78
N VAL A 41 3.72 -4.51 6.26
CA VAL A 41 3.14 -5.05 5.03
C VAL A 41 1.63 -5.29 5.19
N GLY A 42 1.16 -5.78 6.34
CA GLY A 42 -0.27 -5.96 6.63
C GLY A 42 -1.06 -4.64 6.53
N ILE A 43 -0.57 -3.59 7.20
CA ILE A 43 -1.13 -2.23 7.11
C ILE A 43 -1.12 -1.75 5.66
N GLY A 44 -0.04 -2.01 4.94
CA GLY A 44 0.09 -1.61 3.55
C GLY A 44 -0.87 -2.33 2.61
N MET A 45 -1.12 -3.63 2.82
CA MET A 45 -2.11 -4.40 2.05
C MET A 45 -3.52 -3.84 2.25
N VAL A 46 -3.91 -3.58 3.50
CA VAL A 46 -5.23 -2.98 3.81
C VAL A 46 -5.35 -1.59 3.20
N SER A 47 -4.32 -0.75 3.35
CA SER A 47 -4.28 0.60 2.76
C SER A 47 -4.45 0.55 1.24
N ALA A 48 -3.74 -0.36 0.56
CA ALA A 48 -3.86 -0.53 -0.88
C ALA A 48 -5.23 -1.11 -1.30
N ALA A 49 -5.85 -1.98 -0.50
CA ALA A 49 -7.21 -2.46 -0.75
C ALA A 49 -8.24 -1.34 -0.58
N ARG A 50 -8.14 -0.52 0.46
CA ARG A 50 -9.00 0.66 0.67
C ARG A 50 -8.86 1.66 -0.47
N LEU A 51 -7.64 1.90 -0.94
CA LEU A 51 -7.39 2.74 -2.11
C LEU A 51 -8.04 2.14 -3.37
N ALA A 52 -7.95 0.82 -3.57
CA ALA A 52 -8.62 0.16 -4.70
C ALA A 52 -10.15 0.30 -4.63
N VAL A 53 -10.77 0.23 -3.45
CA VAL A 53 -12.20 0.51 -3.27
C VAL A 53 -12.53 1.96 -3.59
N ALA A 54 -11.74 2.92 -3.10
CA ALA A 54 -11.93 4.35 -3.37
C ALA A 54 -11.83 4.69 -4.88
N LEU A 55 -11.04 3.92 -5.62
CA LEU A 55 -10.90 4.03 -7.08
C LEU A 55 -11.95 3.21 -7.86
N GLY A 56 -12.86 2.51 -7.19
CA GLY A 56 -13.87 1.66 -7.82
C GLY A 56 -13.31 0.38 -8.46
N LEU A 57 -12.09 -0.03 -8.09
CA LEU A 57 -11.40 -1.21 -8.64
C LEU A 57 -11.69 -2.49 -7.84
N LEU A 58 -11.97 -2.36 -6.55
CA LEU A 58 -12.26 -3.47 -5.64
C LEU A 58 -13.65 -3.31 -5.03
N ASN A 59 -14.36 -4.42 -4.84
CA ASN A 59 -15.63 -4.43 -4.13
C ASN A 59 -15.43 -4.36 -2.61
N ILE A 60 -16.35 -3.69 -1.91
CA ILE A 60 -16.33 -3.60 -0.43
C ILE A 60 -16.35 -4.99 0.23
N SER A 61 -17.06 -5.96 -0.36
CA SER A 61 -17.08 -7.33 0.15
C SER A 61 -15.70 -7.99 0.14
N ASP A 62 -14.89 -7.75 -0.90
CA ASP A 62 -13.52 -8.26 -0.96
C ASP A 62 -12.59 -7.52 0.01
N LEU A 63 -12.77 -6.20 0.17
CA LEU A 63 -12.06 -5.44 1.21
C LEU A 63 -12.32 -6.03 2.60
N SER A 64 -13.58 -6.27 2.96
CA SER A 64 -13.93 -6.85 4.27
C SER A 64 -13.31 -8.24 4.48
N ARG A 65 -13.16 -9.04 3.41
CA ARG A 65 -12.48 -10.34 3.48
C ARG A 65 -10.98 -10.20 3.70
N ILE A 66 -10.34 -9.23 3.03
CA ILE A 66 -8.92 -8.92 3.22
C ILE A 66 -8.68 -8.45 4.66
N GLU A 67 -9.45 -7.47 5.14
CA GLU A 67 -9.34 -6.95 6.51
C GLU A 67 -9.57 -8.06 7.56
N ALA A 68 -10.59 -8.91 7.35
CA ALA A 68 -10.84 -10.03 8.24
C ALA A 68 -9.67 -11.03 8.28
N LEU A 69 -9.01 -11.29 7.15
CA LEU A 69 -7.86 -12.18 7.07
C LEU A 69 -6.65 -11.60 7.80
N ILE A 70 -6.32 -10.33 7.54
CA ILE A 70 -5.18 -9.64 8.17
C ILE A 70 -5.40 -9.54 9.69
N ARG A 71 -6.63 -9.23 10.13
CA ARG A 71 -6.99 -9.23 11.55
C ARG A 71 -6.86 -10.61 12.19
N ARG A 72 -7.27 -11.68 11.47
CA ARG A 72 -7.11 -13.07 11.96
C ARG A 72 -5.65 -13.51 12.04
N ALA A 73 -4.77 -12.92 11.22
CA ALA A 73 -3.34 -13.12 11.32
C ALA A 73 -2.69 -12.36 12.50
N GLY A 74 -3.48 -11.58 13.26
CA GLY A 74 -2.99 -10.79 14.40
C GLY A 74 -2.26 -9.52 13.98
N LEU A 75 -2.43 -9.05 12.74
CA LEU A 75 -1.77 -7.87 12.21
C LEU A 75 -2.65 -6.62 12.33
N ALA A 76 -2.01 -5.47 12.46
CA ALA A 76 -2.68 -4.18 12.46
C ALA A 76 -3.30 -3.88 11.08
N LEU A 77 -4.48 -3.25 11.11
CA LEU A 77 -5.21 -2.81 9.90
C LEU A 77 -5.02 -1.32 9.63
N GLU A 78 -4.84 -0.55 10.70
CA GLU A 78 -4.77 0.91 10.65
C GLU A 78 -3.32 1.39 10.59
N LEU A 79 -3.14 2.53 9.93
CA LEU A 79 -1.87 3.24 9.97
C LEU A 79 -1.65 3.81 11.38
N PRO A 80 -0.40 3.80 11.88
CA PRO A 80 -0.06 4.41 13.15
C PRO A 80 -0.44 5.90 13.17
N ASP A 81 -1.11 6.36 14.24
CA ASP A 81 -1.53 7.76 14.39
C ASP A 81 -0.36 8.75 14.38
N CYS A 82 0.86 8.27 14.68
CA CYS A 82 2.08 9.08 14.62
C CYS A 82 2.55 9.38 13.19
N LEU A 83 1.94 8.78 12.16
CA LEU A 83 2.30 9.01 10.76
C LEU A 83 1.43 10.11 10.15
N ALA A 84 2.03 11.24 9.80
CA ALA A 84 1.32 12.24 9.03
C ALA A 84 1.17 11.79 7.55
N PRO A 85 0.02 12.04 6.91
CA PRO A 85 -0.17 11.77 5.48
C PRO A 85 0.94 12.35 4.58
N LYS A 86 1.47 13.52 4.96
CA LYS A 86 2.56 14.20 4.24
C LYS A 86 3.86 13.40 4.26
N ASP A 87 4.17 12.76 5.38
CA ASP A 87 5.40 11.98 5.54
C ASP A 87 5.32 10.69 4.73
N LEU A 88 4.15 10.06 4.67
CA LEU A 88 3.90 8.89 3.82
C LEU A 88 4.14 9.22 2.34
N ILE A 89 3.59 10.34 1.85
CA ILE A 89 3.80 10.79 0.46
C ILE A 89 5.27 11.04 0.19
N HIS A 90 5.94 11.76 1.10
CA HIS A 90 7.38 12.02 0.97
C HIS A 90 8.20 10.72 0.94
N SER A 91 7.83 9.73 1.75
CA SER A 91 8.43 8.40 1.74
C SER A 91 8.20 7.66 0.43
N PHE A 92 6.98 7.72 -0.13
CA PHE A 92 6.69 7.13 -1.46
C PHE A 92 7.56 7.73 -2.56
N HIS A 93 7.81 9.05 -2.53
CA HIS A 93 8.73 9.69 -3.47
C HIS A 93 10.20 9.26 -3.27
N HIS A 94 10.60 8.96 -2.03
CA HIS A 94 11.96 8.53 -1.71
C HIS A 94 12.26 7.11 -2.24
N ASP A 95 11.32 6.18 -2.04
CA ASP A 95 11.36 4.82 -2.61
C ASP A 95 11.48 4.85 -4.15
N LYS A 96 10.99 5.94 -4.77
CA LYS A 96 10.89 6.16 -6.22
C LYS A 96 12.06 6.85 -6.90
N LYS A 97 13.18 7.13 -6.22
CA LYS A 97 14.36 7.74 -6.87
C LYS A 97 14.91 6.96 -8.09
N THR A 98 14.42 5.75 -8.35
CA THR A 98 14.92 4.83 -9.39
C THR A 98 14.00 4.63 -10.61
N ALA A 99 12.74 5.09 -10.63
CA ALA A 99 11.81 4.77 -11.73
C ALA A 99 10.87 5.92 -12.14
N GLY A 100 11.35 6.83 -13.01
CA GLY A 100 10.52 7.56 -13.97
C GLY A 100 9.51 8.60 -13.46
N GLY A 101 9.49 8.94 -12.18
CA GLY A 101 8.74 10.08 -11.63
C GLY A 101 7.22 9.92 -11.48
N ARG A 102 6.65 8.71 -11.66
CA ARG A 102 5.23 8.43 -11.41
C ARG A 102 5.08 7.42 -10.29
N LEU A 103 4.14 7.57 -9.36
CA LEU A 103 3.88 6.60 -8.30
C LEU A 103 3.24 5.32 -8.84
N THR A 104 3.73 4.14 -8.41
CA THR A 104 3.23 2.83 -8.86
C THR A 104 2.69 2.12 -7.65
N PHE A 105 1.40 1.84 -7.66
CA PHE A 105 0.72 1.08 -6.63
C PHE A 105 0.25 -0.25 -7.19
N ILE A 106 0.42 -1.30 -6.41
CA ILE A 106 -0.21 -2.59 -6.69
C ILE A 106 -1.57 -2.58 -6.00
N LEU A 107 -2.63 -2.59 -6.80
CA LEU A 107 -4.00 -2.50 -6.31
C LEU A 107 -4.74 -3.82 -6.60
N PRO A 108 -5.42 -4.42 -5.61
CA PRO A 108 -6.23 -5.60 -5.83
C PRO A 108 -7.48 -5.24 -6.67
N LEU A 109 -7.79 -6.07 -7.66
CA LEU A 109 -9.05 -6.00 -8.42
C LEU A 109 -10.09 -6.97 -7.83
N ARG A 110 -9.62 -8.11 -7.34
CA ARG A 110 -10.37 -9.14 -6.61
C ARG A 110 -9.37 -10.01 -5.84
N ILE A 111 -9.87 -10.85 -4.94
CA ILE A 111 -9.02 -11.83 -4.26
C ILE A 111 -8.33 -12.73 -5.30
N GLY A 112 -6.99 -12.75 -5.27
CA GLY A 112 -6.16 -13.51 -6.21
C GLY A 112 -5.79 -12.76 -7.51
N GLN A 113 -6.20 -11.49 -7.68
CA GLN A 113 -5.83 -10.69 -8.85
C GLN A 113 -5.51 -9.25 -8.47
N VAL A 114 -4.35 -8.77 -8.91
CA VAL A 114 -3.88 -7.39 -8.71
C VAL A 114 -3.61 -6.71 -10.05
N SER A 115 -3.60 -5.39 -10.04
CA SER A 115 -3.21 -4.54 -11.15
C SER A 115 -2.12 -3.57 -10.72
N ILE A 116 -1.17 -3.32 -11.62
CA ILE A 116 -0.15 -2.29 -11.45
C ILE A 116 -0.75 -0.97 -11.92
N ASN A 117 -0.99 -0.04 -11.00
CA ASN A 117 -1.49 1.28 -11.33
C ASN A 117 -0.37 2.32 -11.16
N ASN A 118 0.08 2.90 -12.27
CA ASN A 118 1.09 3.95 -12.32
C ASN A 118 0.52 5.33 -12.71
N ASN A 119 -0.82 5.45 -12.71
CA ASN A 119 -1.55 6.64 -13.15
C ASN A 119 -2.29 7.31 -11.98
N LEU A 120 -1.72 7.22 -10.78
CA LEU A 120 -2.23 7.89 -9.60
C LEU A 120 -1.50 9.22 -9.43
N SER A 121 -2.28 10.31 -9.42
CA SER A 121 -1.76 11.65 -9.11
C SER A 121 -1.44 11.77 -7.62
N ASP A 122 -0.38 12.50 -7.29
CA ASP A 122 0.01 12.76 -5.90
C ASP A 122 -1.14 13.37 -5.09
N ASP A 123 -1.92 14.28 -5.70
CA ASP A 123 -3.09 14.91 -5.07
C ASP A 123 -4.17 13.89 -4.67
N MET A 124 -4.46 12.89 -5.51
CA MET A 124 -5.43 11.84 -5.20
C MET A 124 -4.97 11.00 -4.01
N ILE A 125 -3.68 10.66 -3.98
CA ILE A 125 -3.08 9.88 -2.89
C ILE A 125 -3.12 10.71 -1.60
N GLU A 126 -2.78 12.00 -1.69
CA GLU A 126 -2.84 12.91 -0.55
C GLU A 126 -4.26 13.06 -0.01
N GLN A 127 -5.26 13.24 -0.87
CA GLN A 127 -6.65 13.31 -0.45
C GLN A 127 -7.11 12.00 0.20
N PHE A 128 -6.76 10.85 -0.38
CA PHE A 128 -7.11 9.54 0.16
C PHE A 128 -6.56 9.36 1.58
N PHE A 129 -5.26 9.63 1.78
CA PHE A 129 -4.66 9.51 3.10
C PHE A 129 -5.21 10.59 4.05
N LYS A 130 -5.34 11.86 3.64
CA LYS A 130 -5.96 12.89 4.49
C LYS A 130 -7.36 12.53 4.99
N HIS A 131 -8.19 11.95 4.13
CA HIS A 131 -9.57 11.59 4.45
C HIS A 131 -9.66 10.34 5.34
N ASN A 132 -8.78 9.35 5.14
CA ASN A 132 -8.74 8.15 5.98
C ASN A 132 -8.09 8.41 7.35
N PHE A 133 -7.13 9.33 7.44
CA PHE A 133 -6.47 9.68 8.71
C PHE A 133 -7.27 10.63 9.61
N HIS A 134 -8.28 11.35 9.10
CA HIS A 134 -9.09 12.28 9.91
C HIS A 134 -10.33 11.64 10.57
N ASN A 135 -10.63 10.37 10.29
CA ASN A 135 -11.85 9.71 10.77
C ASN A 135 -11.62 8.75 11.95
N ASN A 136 -10.56 8.95 12.75
CA ASN A 136 -10.35 8.23 14.01
C ASN A 136 -10.21 9.20 15.18
#